data_AF-A0A345Z3C3-F1
#
_entry.id   AF-A0A345Z3C3-F1
#
_cell.length_a   1.000
_cell.length_b   1.000
_cell.length_c   1.000
_cell.angle_alpha   90.00
_cell.angle_beta   90.00
_cell.angle_gamma   90.00
#
_symmetry.space_group_name_H-M   'P 1'
#
loop_
_entity.id
_entity.type
_entity.pdbx_description
1 polymer ?
#
loop_
_entity_poly.entity_id
_entity_poly.type
_entity_poly.pdbx_seq_one_letter_code
_entity_poly.pdbx_strand_id
1 'polypeptide(L)'
;MGFSVQTIITDLLSATGFAILILGPLFYSISYKKFFKRHLFLKEDGAKIFEKLKYDLRVNEINGVDRSRLYRDLDYALTIFKNSMEFNKRDLMHYFNERKAIWILKKNTSQKSWFIFLVWTIFFATCFASSRLDIIFFIFNGLNRNSPDNGYSSIVFLFIIAVIFNANILIFKYFSFRKNISTKVRKINLVKYEKISNNFKYVYIGEIFWFVLALFFIFLNTFF
;
A
#
# COMPACT_ATOMS: atom_id res chain seq x y z
N MET A 1 34.54 27.01 -12.52
CA MET A 1 34.12 25.61 -12.69
C MET A 1 34.89 24.76 -11.69
N GLY A 2 34.25 24.43 -10.58
CA GLY A 2 34.79 23.56 -9.56
C GLY A 2 33.61 23.02 -8.79
N PHE A 3 33.00 21.94 -9.30
CA PHE A 3 32.02 21.18 -8.55
C PHE A 3 32.78 20.55 -7.37
N SER A 4 32.54 21.00 -6.14
CA SER A 4 33.13 20.35 -4.99
C SER A 4 32.50 18.95 -4.87
N VAL A 5 33.30 17.94 -4.57
CA VAL A 5 32.81 16.55 -4.44
C VAL A 5 31.68 16.44 -3.40
N GLN A 6 31.64 17.35 -2.43
CA GLN A 6 30.56 17.48 -1.44
C GLN A 6 29.21 17.85 -2.08
N THR A 7 29.16 18.77 -3.05
CA THR A 7 27.89 19.19 -3.68
C THR A 7 27.25 18.05 -4.47
N ILE A 8 28.05 17.23 -5.16
CA ILE A 8 27.52 16.10 -5.96
C ILE A 8 26.83 15.05 -5.06
N ILE A 9 27.38 14.78 -3.88
CA ILE A 9 26.84 13.76 -2.96
C ILE A 9 25.53 14.25 -2.35
N THR A 10 25.46 15.51 -1.90
CA THR A 10 24.24 16.09 -1.32
C THR A 10 23.12 16.23 -2.36
N ASP A 11 23.46 16.55 -3.61
CA ASP A 11 22.53 16.66 -4.73
C ASP A 11 21.91 15.30 -5.07
N LEU A 12 22.73 14.24 -5.13
CA LEU A 12 22.27 12.86 -5.32
C LEU A 12 21.38 12.38 -4.17
N LEU A 13 21.72 12.71 -2.93
CA LEU A 13 20.90 12.38 -1.76
C LEU A 13 19.54 13.08 -1.81
N SER A 14 19.50 14.37 -2.13
CA SER A 14 18.23 15.09 -2.26
C SER A 14 17.36 14.52 -3.39
N ALA A 15 17.95 14.29 -4.57
CA ALA A 15 17.24 13.69 -5.70
C ALA A 15 16.69 12.28 -5.39
N THR A 16 17.47 11.45 -4.69
CA THR A 16 17.01 10.13 -4.23
C THR A 16 15.91 10.25 -3.18
N GLY A 17 15.98 11.22 -2.27
CA GLY A 17 14.90 11.54 -1.33
C GLY A 17 13.59 11.88 -2.04
N PHE A 18 13.61 12.75 -3.05
CA PHE A 18 12.42 13.07 -3.84
C PHE A 18 11.89 11.86 -4.62
N ALA A 19 12.77 11.03 -5.20
CA ALA A 19 12.36 9.81 -5.88
C ALA A 19 11.64 8.84 -4.92
N ILE A 20 12.13 8.70 -3.69
CA ILE A 20 11.49 7.88 -2.64
C ILE A 20 10.14 8.48 -2.24
N LEU A 21 10.00 9.80 -2.09
CA LEU A 21 8.73 10.44 -1.76
C LEU A 21 7.65 10.20 -2.81
N ILE A 22 8.02 10.33 -4.09
CA ILE A 22 7.07 10.15 -5.21
C ILE A 22 6.74 8.67 -5.39
N LEU A 23 7.75 7.81 -5.58
CA LEU A 23 7.53 6.42 -5.99
C LEU A 23 7.36 5.45 -4.83
N GLY A 24 7.90 5.77 -3.65
CA GLY A 24 7.82 4.95 -2.44
C GLY A 24 6.39 4.48 -2.12
N PRO A 25 5.36 5.34 -2.15
CA PRO A 25 3.97 4.94 -1.89
C PRO A 25 3.48 3.79 -2.80
N LEU A 26 3.90 3.79 -4.07
CA LEU A 26 3.55 2.75 -5.05
C LEU A 26 4.32 1.45 -4.77
N PHE A 27 5.63 1.53 -4.47
CA PHE A 27 6.42 0.37 -4.05
C PHE A 27 5.83 -0.29 -2.80
N TYR A 28 5.42 0.51 -1.82
CA TYR A 28 4.75 0.02 -0.62
C TYR A 28 3.42 -0.67 -0.93
N SER A 29 2.62 -0.12 -1.83
CA SER A 29 1.36 -0.76 -2.27
C SER A 29 1.60 -2.18 -2.82
N ILE A 30 2.69 -2.39 -3.58
CA ILE A 30 3.07 -3.71 -4.09
C ILE A 30 3.48 -4.65 -2.94
N SER A 31 4.29 -4.15 -2.00
CA SER A 31 4.71 -4.90 -0.80
C SER A 31 3.50 -5.31 0.05
N TYR A 32 2.53 -4.41 0.26
CA TYR A 32 1.26 -4.71 0.92
C TYR A 32 0.46 -5.80 0.19
N LYS A 33 0.38 -5.75 -1.15
CA LYS A 33 -0.31 -6.78 -1.93
C LYS A 33 0.32 -8.16 -1.75
N LYS A 34 1.67 -8.24 -1.72
CA LYS A 34 2.43 -9.48 -1.45
C LYS A 34 2.19 -9.96 -0.02
N PHE A 35 2.26 -9.06 0.95
CA PHE A 35 2.01 -9.32 2.36
C PHE A 35 0.63 -9.94 2.61
N PHE A 36 -0.44 -9.30 2.12
CA PHE A 36 -1.80 -9.82 2.29
C PHE A 36 -2.00 -11.16 1.59
N LYS A 37 -1.32 -11.40 0.46
CA LYS A 37 -1.36 -12.70 -0.23
C LYS A 37 -0.73 -13.82 0.61
N ARG A 38 0.32 -13.55 1.39
CA ARG A 38 1.02 -14.57 2.20
C ARG A 38 0.35 -14.88 3.53
N HIS A 39 -0.45 -13.97 4.08
CA HIS A 39 -0.91 -14.10 5.48
C HIS A 39 -2.42 -14.21 5.67
N LEU A 40 -3.22 -13.85 4.66
CA LEU A 40 -4.68 -13.99 4.73
C LEU A 40 -5.23 -15.07 3.80
N PHE A 41 -4.52 -15.43 2.72
CA PHE A 41 -4.97 -16.45 1.78
C PHE A 41 -3.86 -17.46 1.54
N LEU A 42 -3.92 -18.59 2.23
CA LEU A 42 -3.16 -19.76 1.82
C LEU A 42 -3.99 -20.44 0.74
N LYS A 43 -3.45 -20.53 -0.48
CA LYS A 43 -4.06 -21.29 -1.58
C LYS A 43 -4.37 -22.73 -1.13
N GLU A 44 -3.56 -23.24 -0.22
CA GLU A 44 -3.68 -24.53 0.46
C GLU A 44 -4.96 -24.64 1.31
N ASP A 45 -5.34 -23.60 2.07
CA ASP A 45 -6.56 -23.60 2.88
C ASP A 45 -7.80 -23.75 1.98
N GLY A 46 -7.82 -23.02 0.86
CA GLY A 46 -8.86 -23.14 -0.15
C GLY A 46 -8.88 -24.55 -0.76
N ALA A 47 -7.72 -25.04 -1.20
CA ALA A 47 -7.62 -26.37 -1.81
C ALA A 47 -8.17 -27.46 -0.88
N LYS A 48 -7.80 -27.44 0.41
CA LYS A 48 -8.28 -28.39 1.43
C LYS A 48 -9.80 -28.36 1.62
N ILE A 49 -10.41 -27.16 1.65
CA ILE A 49 -11.87 -27.02 1.79
C ILE A 49 -12.59 -27.63 0.57
N PHE A 50 -12.11 -27.32 -0.63
CA PHE A 50 -12.70 -27.84 -1.87
C PHE A 50 -12.44 -29.33 -2.07
N GLU A 51 -11.31 -29.84 -1.57
CA GLU A 51 -11.01 -31.27 -1.56
C GLU A 51 -11.91 -32.03 -0.57
N LYS A 52 -12.12 -31.50 0.65
CA LYS A 52 -13.08 -32.05 1.61
C LYS A 52 -14.50 -32.11 1.03
N LEU A 53 -14.95 -31.02 0.39
CA LEU A 53 -16.27 -30.98 -0.27
C LEU A 53 -16.40 -31.99 -1.42
N LYS A 54 -15.32 -32.21 -2.17
CA LYS A 54 -15.26 -33.24 -3.22
C LYS A 54 -15.37 -34.65 -2.64
N TYR A 55 -14.66 -34.93 -1.55
CA TYR A 55 -14.77 -36.20 -0.81
C TYR A 55 -16.20 -36.44 -0.30
N ASP A 56 -16.84 -35.42 0.26
CA ASP A 56 -18.21 -35.53 0.77
C ASP A 56 -19.25 -35.78 -0.33
N LEU A 57 -19.03 -35.25 -1.54
CA LEU A 57 -19.83 -35.59 -2.72
C LEU A 57 -19.58 -37.00 -3.26
N ARG A 58 -18.55 -37.72 -2.77
CA ARG A 58 -18.08 -39.01 -3.30
C ARG A 58 -17.73 -38.95 -4.80
N VAL A 59 -17.25 -37.79 -5.27
CA VAL A 59 -16.92 -37.58 -6.68
C VAL A 59 -15.39 -37.64 -6.86
N ASN A 60 -14.91 -38.58 -7.67
CA ASN A 60 -13.48 -38.74 -7.94
C ASN A 60 -12.89 -37.60 -8.78
N GLU A 61 -13.68 -36.97 -9.67
CA GLU A 61 -13.27 -35.80 -10.44
C GLU A 61 -14.44 -34.86 -10.74
N ILE A 62 -14.23 -33.57 -10.55
CA ILE A 62 -15.21 -32.54 -10.94
C ILE A 62 -14.89 -32.15 -12.39
N ASN A 63 -15.57 -32.78 -13.34
CA ASN A 63 -15.42 -32.54 -14.77
C ASN A 63 -16.45 -31.51 -15.27
N GLY A 64 -16.09 -30.72 -16.29
CA GLY A 64 -16.97 -29.70 -16.87
C GLY A 64 -17.18 -28.44 -16.02
N VAL A 65 -16.37 -28.23 -14.97
CA VAL A 65 -16.49 -27.07 -14.07
C VAL A 65 -15.33 -26.08 -14.28
N ASP A 66 -15.67 -24.79 -14.36
CA ASP A 66 -14.67 -23.74 -14.40
C ASP A 66 -14.04 -23.56 -13.01
N ARG A 67 -12.85 -24.16 -12.84
CA ARG A 67 -12.08 -24.07 -11.59
C ARG A 67 -11.77 -22.62 -11.21
N SER A 68 -11.52 -21.74 -12.18
CA SER A 68 -11.23 -20.33 -11.89
C SER A 68 -12.41 -19.65 -11.21
N ARG A 69 -13.62 -19.89 -11.74
CA ARG A 69 -14.88 -19.36 -11.21
C ARG A 69 -15.25 -20.00 -9.88
N LEU A 70 -15.02 -21.30 -9.71
CA LEU A 70 -15.28 -22.06 -8.48
C LEU A 70 -14.66 -21.42 -7.23
N TYR A 71 -13.40 -20.97 -7.34
CA TYR A 71 -12.73 -20.33 -6.20
C TYR A 71 -13.18 -18.88 -5.97
N ARG A 72 -13.78 -18.22 -6.98
CA ARG A 72 -14.04 -16.77 -7.02
C ARG A 72 -15.48 -16.38 -6.75
N ASP A 73 -16.40 -17.24 -7.13
CA ASP A 73 -17.83 -16.99 -7.16
C ASP A 73 -18.53 -17.92 -6.16
N LEU A 74 -19.08 -17.32 -5.10
CA LEU A 74 -19.78 -18.06 -4.05
C LEU A 74 -21.00 -18.77 -4.64
N ASP A 75 -21.82 -18.08 -5.42
CA ASP A 75 -23.07 -18.64 -5.93
C ASP A 75 -22.78 -19.80 -6.90
N TYR A 76 -21.74 -19.67 -7.71
CA TYR A 76 -21.26 -20.78 -8.53
C TYR A 76 -20.80 -21.97 -7.68
N ALA A 77 -20.00 -21.74 -6.62
CA ALA A 77 -19.64 -22.80 -5.69
C ALA A 77 -20.86 -23.43 -4.98
N LEU A 78 -21.85 -22.61 -4.60
CA LEU A 78 -23.14 -23.04 -4.04
C LEU A 78 -23.90 -23.97 -5.00
N THR A 79 -23.88 -23.69 -6.30
CA THR A 79 -24.55 -24.55 -7.29
C THR A 79 -23.85 -25.90 -7.47
N ILE A 80 -22.51 -25.93 -7.52
CA ILE A 80 -21.75 -27.17 -7.74
C ILE A 80 -21.81 -28.09 -6.52
N PHE A 81 -21.74 -27.54 -5.31
CA PHE A 81 -21.66 -28.33 -4.06
C PHE A 81 -22.97 -28.38 -3.27
N LYS A 82 -24.11 -28.07 -3.92
CA LYS A 82 -25.44 -27.94 -3.27
C LYS A 82 -25.78 -29.14 -2.36
N ASN A 83 -25.46 -30.36 -2.80
CA ASN A 83 -25.79 -31.59 -2.07
C ASN A 83 -24.81 -31.92 -0.93
N SER A 84 -23.56 -31.46 -0.99
CA SER A 84 -22.55 -31.62 0.10
C SER A 84 -22.59 -30.50 1.14
N MET A 85 -23.42 -29.48 0.92
CA MET A 85 -23.31 -28.22 1.67
C MET A 85 -23.98 -28.21 3.03
N GLU A 86 -24.90 -29.13 3.34
CA GLU A 86 -25.57 -29.12 4.64
C GLU A 86 -24.57 -29.13 5.81
N PHE A 87 -23.44 -29.83 5.66
CA PHE A 87 -22.42 -29.96 6.71
C PHE A 87 -21.27 -28.95 6.61
N ASN A 88 -20.90 -28.49 5.40
CA ASN A 88 -19.71 -27.67 5.16
C ASN A 88 -19.98 -26.23 4.65
N LYS A 89 -21.25 -25.81 4.53
CA LYS A 89 -21.59 -24.44 4.08
C LYS A 89 -20.93 -23.35 4.90
N ARG A 90 -20.73 -23.58 6.20
CA ARG A 90 -20.04 -22.63 7.10
C ARG A 90 -18.60 -22.39 6.68
N ASP A 91 -17.85 -23.44 6.38
CA ASP A 91 -16.43 -23.37 6.00
C ASP A 91 -16.26 -22.69 4.64
N LEU A 92 -17.16 -22.97 3.71
CA LEU A 92 -17.17 -22.32 2.40
C LEU A 92 -17.49 -20.82 2.53
N MET A 93 -18.52 -20.45 3.30
CA MET A 93 -18.85 -19.06 3.57
C MET A 93 -17.69 -18.33 4.25
N HIS A 94 -16.99 -19.01 5.16
CA HIS A 94 -15.80 -18.49 5.82
C HIS A 94 -14.69 -18.17 4.82
N TYR A 95 -14.38 -19.10 3.92
CA TYR A 95 -13.41 -18.92 2.82
C TYR A 95 -13.72 -17.69 1.94
N PHE A 96 -14.97 -17.55 1.47
CA PHE A 96 -15.36 -16.42 0.62
C PHE A 96 -15.35 -15.09 1.37
N ASN A 97 -15.74 -15.09 2.64
CA ASN A 97 -15.68 -13.90 3.50
C ASN A 97 -14.23 -13.44 3.74
N GLU A 98 -13.29 -14.38 3.98
CA GLU A 98 -11.86 -14.07 4.07
C GLU A 98 -11.35 -13.44 2.76
N ARG A 99 -11.69 -14.05 1.61
CA ARG A 99 -11.30 -13.54 0.29
C ARG A 99 -11.82 -12.12 0.04
N LYS A 100 -13.08 -11.85 0.39
CA LYS A 100 -13.68 -10.52 0.29
C LYS A 100 -12.98 -9.51 1.20
N ALA A 101 -12.66 -9.89 2.44
CA ALA A 101 -11.93 -9.02 3.36
C ALA A 101 -10.55 -8.63 2.79
N ILE A 102 -9.81 -9.57 2.20
CA ILE A 102 -8.51 -9.30 1.56
C ILE A 102 -8.63 -8.31 0.43
N TRP A 103 -9.61 -8.51 -0.45
CA TRP A 103 -9.81 -7.63 -1.59
C TRP A 103 -10.07 -6.19 -1.14
N ILE A 104 -10.92 -6.01 -0.13
CA ILE A 104 -11.20 -4.71 0.48
C ILE A 104 -9.93 -4.08 1.07
N LEU A 105 -9.16 -4.84 1.85
CA LEU A 105 -7.93 -4.33 2.47
C LEU A 105 -6.92 -3.90 1.40
N LYS A 106 -6.68 -4.74 0.39
CA LYS A 106 -5.81 -4.41 -0.75
C LYS A 106 -6.27 -3.16 -1.48
N LYS A 107 -7.57 -3.04 -1.75
CA LYS A 107 -8.16 -1.88 -2.44
C LYS A 107 -7.96 -0.61 -1.63
N ASN A 108 -8.30 -0.62 -0.35
CA ASN A 108 -8.21 0.55 0.52
C ASN A 108 -6.75 1.02 0.69
N THR A 109 -5.81 0.09 0.94
CA THR A 109 -4.39 0.41 1.02
C THR A 109 -3.86 0.97 -0.30
N SER A 110 -4.24 0.38 -1.43
CA SER A 110 -3.80 0.86 -2.76
C SER A 110 -4.35 2.23 -3.10
N GLN A 111 -5.61 2.52 -2.76
CA GLN A 111 -6.21 3.84 -2.98
C GLN A 111 -5.48 4.91 -2.17
N LYS A 112 -5.14 4.63 -0.90
CA LYS A 112 -4.40 5.60 -0.07
C LYS A 112 -2.97 5.84 -0.58
N SER A 113 -2.26 4.80 -1.02
CA SER A 113 -0.96 4.97 -1.69
C SER A 113 -1.06 5.81 -2.97
N TRP A 114 -2.12 5.64 -3.76
CA TRP A 114 -2.38 6.46 -4.94
C TRP A 114 -2.64 7.93 -4.61
N PHE A 115 -3.38 8.20 -3.53
CA PHE A 115 -3.57 9.59 -3.07
C PHE A 115 -2.26 10.26 -2.69
N ILE A 116 -1.37 9.56 -1.96
CA ILE A 116 -0.04 10.09 -1.60
C ILE A 116 0.79 10.39 -2.87
N PHE A 117 0.78 9.46 -3.84
CA PHE A 117 1.43 9.68 -5.14
C PHE A 117 0.87 10.90 -5.88
N LEU A 118 -0.46 11.08 -5.90
CA LEU A 118 -1.11 12.21 -6.55
C LEU A 118 -0.76 13.54 -5.88
N VAL A 119 -0.70 13.60 -4.54
CA VAL A 119 -0.28 14.81 -3.82
C VAL A 119 1.11 15.25 -4.26
N TRP A 120 2.07 14.33 -4.32
CA TRP A 120 3.42 14.64 -4.81
C TRP A 120 3.42 15.04 -6.28
N THR A 121 2.68 14.34 -7.14
CA THR A 121 2.59 14.67 -8.57
C THR A 121 2.05 16.08 -8.79
N ILE A 122 1.00 16.48 -8.05
CA ILE A 122 0.43 17.83 -8.09
C ILE A 122 1.43 18.86 -7.60
N PHE A 123 2.14 18.58 -6.50
CA PHE A 123 3.20 19.46 -6.00
C PHE A 123 4.24 19.74 -7.09
N PHE A 124 4.81 18.69 -7.69
CA PHE A 124 5.81 18.84 -8.74
C PHE A 124 5.25 19.57 -9.97
N ALA A 125 4.06 19.19 -10.46
CA ALA A 125 3.43 19.84 -11.60
C ALA A 125 3.20 21.34 -11.37
N THR A 126 2.72 21.72 -10.19
CA THR A 126 2.48 23.13 -9.83
C THR A 126 3.77 23.92 -9.80
N CYS A 127 4.82 23.37 -9.19
CA CYS A 127 6.11 24.03 -9.12
C CYS A 127 6.82 24.13 -10.49
N PHE A 128 6.75 23.09 -11.33
CA PHE A 128 7.27 23.15 -12.71
C PHE A 128 6.53 24.20 -13.56
N ALA A 129 5.22 24.31 -13.43
CA ALA A 129 4.41 25.28 -14.17
C ALA A 129 4.70 26.73 -13.73
N SER A 130 4.91 26.96 -12.44
CA SER A 130 5.13 28.29 -11.86
C SER A 130 6.57 28.79 -12.00
N SER A 131 7.56 27.91 -11.84
CA SER A 131 8.94 28.33 -11.52
C SER A 131 10.03 27.68 -12.39
N ARG A 132 9.67 26.91 -13.42
CA ARG A 132 10.59 26.29 -14.41
C ARG A 132 11.89 25.70 -13.83
N LEU A 133 13.00 26.45 -13.86
CA LEU A 133 14.33 26.00 -13.43
C LEU A 133 14.51 26.03 -11.90
N ASP A 134 13.69 26.80 -11.18
CA ASP A 134 13.81 26.95 -9.72
C ASP A 134 13.43 25.66 -8.99
N ILE A 135 12.57 24.82 -9.57
CA ILE A 135 12.30 23.49 -8.99
C ILE A 135 13.47 22.52 -9.21
N ILE A 136 14.19 22.62 -10.33
CA ILE A 136 15.40 21.83 -10.53
C ILE A 136 16.46 22.26 -9.50
N PHE A 137 16.60 23.57 -9.32
CA PHE A 137 17.44 24.14 -8.26
C PHE A 137 17.00 23.70 -6.86
N PHE A 138 15.69 23.66 -6.56
CA PHE A 138 15.15 23.18 -5.28
C PHE A 138 15.39 21.68 -5.05
N ILE A 139 15.26 20.86 -6.10
CA ILE A 139 15.52 19.42 -6.02
C ILE A 139 16.99 19.17 -5.67
N PHE A 140 17.92 19.92 -6.26
CA PHE A 140 19.34 19.70 -6.06
C PHE A 140 19.93 20.48 -4.88
N ASN A 141 19.45 21.68 -4.54
CA ASN A 141 19.99 22.49 -3.43
C ASN A 141 19.10 22.49 -2.17
N GLY A 142 18.04 21.69 -2.13
CA GLY A 142 17.17 21.53 -0.96
C GLY A 142 16.52 22.85 -0.51
N LEU A 143 16.67 23.18 0.78
CA LEU A 143 16.17 24.41 1.42
C LEU A 143 17.26 25.49 1.61
N ASN A 144 18.40 25.36 0.93
CA ASN A 144 19.50 26.32 1.04
C ASN A 144 19.05 27.74 0.63
N ARG A 145 19.22 28.71 1.52
CA ARG A 145 18.46 29.99 1.55
C ARG A 145 19.13 31.12 0.75
N ASN A 146 20.13 30.80 -0.07
CA ASN A 146 21.05 31.79 -0.62
C ASN A 146 20.54 32.52 -1.88
N SER A 147 19.37 32.17 -2.41
CA SER A 147 18.74 32.90 -3.50
C SER A 147 17.62 33.81 -2.96
N PRO A 148 17.72 35.14 -3.05
CA PRO A 148 16.65 36.08 -2.68
C PRO A 148 15.45 36.06 -3.65
N ASP A 149 15.35 35.06 -4.53
CA ASP A 149 14.31 34.94 -5.54
C ASP A 149 12.96 34.56 -4.92
N ASN A 150 11.94 35.39 -5.23
CA ASN A 150 10.59 35.31 -4.67
C ASN A 150 9.90 33.94 -4.86
N GLY A 151 10.29 33.15 -5.88
CA GLY A 151 9.72 31.84 -6.17
C GLY A 151 10.08 30.75 -5.16
N TYR A 152 11.26 30.83 -4.56
CA TYR A 152 11.78 29.77 -3.69
C TYR A 152 10.97 29.57 -2.42
N SER A 153 10.64 30.66 -1.73
CA SER A 153 9.83 30.65 -0.51
C SER A 153 8.46 29.98 -0.71
N SER A 154 7.86 30.17 -1.90
CA SER A 154 6.57 29.57 -2.28
C SER A 154 6.69 28.05 -2.48
N ILE A 155 7.78 27.56 -3.06
CA ILE A 155 8.05 26.11 -3.22
C ILE A 155 8.22 25.45 -1.85
N VAL A 156 8.95 26.08 -0.93
CA VAL A 156 9.11 25.58 0.46
C VAL A 156 7.75 25.47 1.16
N PHE A 157 6.92 26.51 1.06
CA PHE A 157 5.60 26.50 1.68
C PHE A 157 4.70 25.40 1.11
N LEU A 158 4.67 25.23 -0.22
CA LEU A 158 3.95 24.15 -0.88
C LEU A 158 4.48 22.76 -0.47
N PHE A 159 5.80 22.62 -0.27
CA PHE A 159 6.42 21.38 0.19
C PHE A 159 5.94 21.03 1.60
N ILE A 160 5.93 21.98 2.52
CA ILE A 160 5.42 21.78 3.88
C ILE A 160 3.95 21.35 3.85
N ILE A 161 3.11 22.01 3.03
CA ILE A 161 1.71 21.63 2.85
C ILE A 161 1.61 20.18 2.34
N ALA A 162 2.37 19.82 1.32
CA ALA A 162 2.37 18.45 0.78
C ALA A 162 2.78 17.41 1.83
N VAL A 163 3.79 17.71 2.66
CA VAL A 163 4.21 16.84 3.77
C VAL A 163 3.09 16.66 4.80
N ILE A 164 2.44 17.75 5.22
CA ILE A 164 1.33 17.70 6.19
C ILE A 164 0.14 16.89 5.62
N PHE A 165 -0.22 17.11 4.36
CA PHE A 165 -1.28 16.34 3.69
C PHE A 165 -0.94 14.84 3.66
N ASN A 166 0.29 14.48 3.31
CA ASN A 166 0.73 13.09 3.28
C ASN A 166 0.74 12.44 4.68
N ALA A 167 1.18 13.15 5.71
CA ALA A 167 1.11 12.69 7.10
C ALA A 167 -0.35 12.37 7.51
N ASN A 168 -1.29 13.25 7.17
CA ASN A 168 -2.72 13.02 7.41
C ASN A 168 -3.26 11.79 6.67
N ILE A 169 -2.85 11.57 5.42
CA ILE A 169 -3.25 10.39 4.64
C ILE A 169 -2.72 9.10 5.29
N LEU A 170 -1.47 9.09 5.75
CA LEU A 170 -0.87 7.94 6.46
C LEU A 170 -1.63 7.62 7.75
N ILE A 171 -1.92 8.63 8.57
CA ILE A 171 -2.70 8.47 9.80
C ILE A 171 -4.09 7.88 9.48
N PHE A 172 -4.79 8.44 8.48
CA PHE A 172 -6.10 7.93 8.08
C PHE A 172 -6.03 6.50 7.54
N LYS A 173 -4.96 6.16 6.80
CA LYS A 173 -4.72 4.79 6.30
C LYS A 173 -4.63 3.79 7.45
N TYR A 174 -3.92 4.13 8.52
CA TYR A 174 -3.80 3.29 9.72
C TYR A 174 -5.15 3.06 10.41
N PHE A 175 -5.89 4.13 10.69
CA PHE A 175 -7.20 4.03 11.35
C PHE A 175 -8.22 3.28 10.48
N SER A 176 -8.26 3.58 9.19
CA SER A 176 -9.14 2.90 8.23
C SER A 176 -8.82 1.42 8.13
N PHE A 177 -7.53 1.05 8.17
CA PHE A 177 -7.11 -0.35 8.19
C PHE A 177 -7.56 -1.06 9.46
N ARG A 178 -7.27 -0.49 10.64
CA ARG A 178 -7.72 -1.07 11.93
C ARG A 178 -9.24 -1.25 11.98
N LYS A 179 -10.00 -0.25 11.54
CA LYS A 179 -11.47 -0.33 11.47
C LYS A 179 -11.94 -1.46 10.55
N ASN A 180 -11.36 -1.56 9.34
CA ASN A 180 -11.74 -2.60 8.38
C ASN A 180 -11.38 -4.00 8.86
N ILE A 181 -10.23 -4.19 9.50
CA ILE A 181 -9.82 -5.47 10.06
C ILE A 181 -10.70 -5.88 11.24
N SER A 182 -10.97 -4.96 12.17
CA SER A 182 -11.84 -5.23 13.32
C SER A 182 -13.27 -5.57 12.90
N THR A 183 -13.82 -4.88 11.90
CA THR A 183 -15.20 -5.12 11.45
C THR A 183 -15.34 -6.34 10.53
N LYS A 184 -14.36 -6.59 9.66
CA LYS A 184 -14.45 -7.63 8.62
C LYS A 184 -13.73 -8.91 9.00
N VAL A 185 -12.52 -8.85 9.56
CA VAL A 185 -11.68 -10.03 9.83
C VAL A 185 -11.96 -10.62 11.22
N ARG A 186 -12.14 -9.78 12.25
CA ARG A 186 -12.40 -10.26 13.63
C ARG A 186 -13.66 -11.14 13.71
N LYS A 187 -14.70 -10.79 12.94
CA LYS A 187 -15.96 -11.57 12.86
C LYS A 187 -15.77 -12.93 12.19
N ILE A 188 -14.72 -13.10 11.40
CA ILE A 188 -14.44 -14.32 10.63
C ILE A 188 -13.48 -15.21 11.42
N ASN A 189 -12.32 -14.69 11.84
CA ASN A 189 -11.31 -15.47 12.55
C ASN A 189 -10.45 -14.59 13.46
N LEU A 190 -10.52 -14.83 14.77
CA LEU A 190 -9.82 -14.05 15.79
C LEU A 190 -8.29 -14.25 15.74
N VAL A 191 -7.83 -15.49 15.55
CA VAL A 191 -6.40 -15.83 15.50
C VAL A 191 -5.72 -15.18 14.29
N LYS A 192 -6.37 -15.25 13.11
CA LYS A 192 -5.88 -14.56 11.91
C LYS A 192 -5.90 -13.04 12.11
N TYR A 193 -6.96 -12.49 12.73
CA TYR A 193 -7.06 -11.07 13.05
C TYR A 193 -5.82 -10.56 13.81
N GLU A 194 -5.39 -11.25 14.88
CA GLU A 194 -4.23 -10.83 15.69
C GLU A 194 -2.95 -10.85 14.87
N LYS A 195 -2.71 -11.94 14.11
CA LYS A 195 -1.54 -12.08 13.24
C LYS A 195 -1.47 -10.95 12.21
N ILE A 196 -2.58 -10.63 11.54
CA ILE A 196 -2.62 -9.59 10.51
C ILE A 196 -2.45 -8.20 11.13
N SER A 197 -3.12 -7.96 12.27
CA SER A 197 -3.04 -6.69 12.99
C SER A 197 -1.60 -6.39 13.42
N ASN A 198 -0.92 -7.37 14.01
CA ASN A 198 0.49 -7.23 14.41
C ASN A 198 1.40 -7.08 13.21
N ASN A 199 1.24 -7.93 12.20
CA ASN A 199 2.09 -7.90 11.03
C ASN A 199 1.92 -6.60 10.21
N PHE A 200 0.70 -6.02 10.17
CA PHE A 200 0.47 -4.72 9.51
C PHE A 200 1.20 -3.57 10.21
N LYS A 201 1.34 -3.59 11.54
CA LYS A 201 2.12 -2.57 12.26
C LYS A 201 3.54 -2.49 11.71
N TYR A 202 4.20 -3.63 11.50
CA TYR A 202 5.57 -3.65 10.94
C TYR A 202 5.64 -3.08 9.53
N VAL A 203 4.71 -3.46 8.64
CA VAL A 203 4.71 -2.93 7.27
C VAL A 203 4.41 -1.43 7.25
N TYR A 204 3.50 -0.96 8.11
CA TYR A 204 3.16 0.46 8.28
C TYR A 204 4.29 1.28 8.89
N ILE A 205 4.98 0.77 9.90
CA ILE A 205 6.19 1.39 10.45
C ILE A 205 7.27 1.48 9.39
N GLY A 206 7.42 0.44 8.55
CA GLY A 206 8.31 0.47 7.40
C GLY A 206 7.97 1.61 6.43
N GLU A 207 6.71 1.81 6.07
CA GLU A 207 6.28 2.91 5.20
C GLU A 207 6.59 4.29 5.80
N ILE A 208 6.34 4.48 7.11
CA ILE A 208 6.70 5.70 7.82
C ILE A 208 8.22 5.90 7.82
N PHE A 209 9.00 4.86 8.10
CA PHE A 209 10.46 4.92 8.14
C PHE A 209 11.02 5.42 6.81
N TRP A 210 10.53 4.91 5.67
CA TRP A 210 10.98 5.39 4.36
C TRP A 210 10.54 6.81 4.05
N PHE A 211 9.35 7.21 4.49
CA PHE A 211 8.91 8.60 4.38
C PHE A 211 9.84 9.54 5.15
N VAL A 212 10.19 9.20 6.40
CA VAL A 212 11.12 9.97 7.23
C VAL A 212 12.52 9.97 6.64
N LEU A 213 13.00 8.82 6.15
CA LEU A 213 14.32 8.69 5.49
C LEU A 213 14.40 9.58 4.24
N ALA A 214 13.33 9.63 3.45
CA ALA A 214 13.26 10.46 2.26
C ALA A 214 13.34 11.96 2.60
N LEU A 215 12.61 12.38 3.64
CA LEU A 215 12.72 13.75 4.16
C LEU A 215 14.14 14.02 4.65
N PHE A 216 14.73 13.10 5.43
CA PHE A 216 16.09 13.25 5.94
C PHE A 216 17.12 13.45 4.81
N PHE A 217 17.02 12.71 3.71
CA PHE A 217 17.89 12.90 2.55
C PHE A 217 17.72 14.26 1.86
N ILE A 218 16.51 14.80 1.81
CA ILE A 218 16.24 16.15 1.27
C ILE A 218 16.80 17.23 2.19
N PHE A 219 16.62 17.09 3.51
CA PHE A 219 17.10 18.07 4.49
C PHE A 219 18.61 18.01 4.71
N LEU A 220 19.26 16.87 4.48
CA LEU A 220 20.71 16.72 4.58
C LEU A 220 21.45 17.76 3.74
N ASN A 221 20.96 18.04 2.54
CA ASN A 221 21.49 19.07 1.64
C ASN A 221 21.38 20.50 2.23
N THR A 222 20.48 20.73 3.19
CA THR A 222 20.32 22.06 3.82
C THR A 222 21.38 22.31 4.90
N PHE A 223 22.02 21.27 5.43
CA PHE A 223 22.97 21.37 6.55
C PHE A 223 24.45 21.33 6.14
N PHE A 224 24.75 20.95 4.89
CA PHE A 224 26.09 20.81 4.33
C PHE A 224 26.26 21.76 3.14
#